data_AF-A0AAW6QVF2-F1
#
_entry.id   AF-A0AAW6QVF2-F1
#
_cell.length_a   1.000
_cell.length_b   1.000
_cell.length_c   1.000
_cell.angle_alpha   90.00
_cell.angle_beta   90.00
_cell.angle_gamma   90.00
#
_symmetry.space_group_name_H-M   'P 1'
#
loop_
_entity.id
_entity.type
_entity.pdbx_description
1 polymer ?
#
loop_
_entity_poly.entity_id
_entity_poly.type
_entity_poly.pdbx_seq_one_letter_code
_entity_poly.pdbx_strand_id
1 'polypeptide(L)'
;MTPEAYCPCGSQKPYQHCCETLHLNVDSGTQVATSPEQLMRSRYCAFVLKNFDYIIKTHHVDFLDGLTFEQLQQGPHPHWLGLEVLAANEKIYPDGTQRGNVTFKAWYKLAGEIDAIYERSEFIFEQGRWYYTQGQQMQAKRPGRNDPCVCQSGKKFKQCCLTR
;
A
#
# COMPACT_ATOMS: atom_id res chain seq x y z
N MET A 1 17.75 2.92 -4.18
CA MET A 1 17.25 4.22 -3.70
C MET A 1 18.35 4.87 -2.87
N THR A 2 18.53 6.18 -2.99
CA THR A 2 19.47 6.92 -2.14
C THR A 2 18.94 6.96 -0.70
N PRO A 3 19.83 6.96 0.32
CA PRO A 3 19.45 6.89 1.75
C PRO A 3 18.48 7.98 2.25
N GLU A 4 18.31 9.07 1.50
CA GLU A 4 17.47 10.23 1.87
C GLU A 4 16.14 10.32 1.11
N ALA A 5 15.78 9.31 0.32
CA ALA A 5 14.51 9.34 -0.41
C ALA A 5 13.31 9.27 0.56
N TYR A 6 12.34 10.17 0.39
CA TYR A 6 11.06 10.11 1.09
C TYR A 6 10.36 8.78 0.83
N CYS A 7 9.63 8.30 1.83
CA CYS A 7 8.90 7.06 1.76
C CYS A 7 7.80 7.13 0.68
N PRO A 8 7.72 6.15 -0.24
CA PRO A 8 6.71 6.14 -1.30
C PRO A 8 5.26 6.19 -0.79
N CYS A 9 5.00 5.75 0.45
CA CYS A 9 3.64 5.72 1.01
C CYS A 9 3.03 7.09 1.28
N GLY A 10 3.73 8.20 1.00
CA GLY A 10 3.20 9.57 1.16
C GLY A 10 3.26 10.10 2.60
N SER A 11 4.00 9.45 3.50
CA SER A 11 4.12 9.88 4.91
C SER A 11 5.01 11.10 5.15
N GLN A 12 5.68 11.62 4.10
CA GLN A 12 6.70 12.67 4.18
C GLN A 12 7.88 12.37 5.11
N LYS A 13 8.01 11.13 5.60
CA LYS A 13 9.18 10.65 6.34
C LYS A 13 10.18 10.02 5.39
N PRO A 14 11.50 10.04 5.68
CA PRO A 14 12.46 9.20 4.98
C PRO A 14 12.04 7.74 5.03
N TYR A 15 12.29 6.98 3.95
CA TYR A 15 11.91 5.55 3.88
C TYR A 15 12.44 4.75 5.08
N GLN A 16 13.66 5.02 5.51
CA GLN A 16 14.36 4.37 6.61
C GLN A 16 13.68 4.54 7.98
N HIS A 17 12.93 5.63 8.15
CA HIS A 17 12.18 5.96 9.38
C HIS A 17 10.67 5.76 9.19
N CYS A 18 10.28 5.00 8.17
CA CYS A 18 8.89 4.76 7.83
C CYS A 18 8.65 3.27 7.51
N CYS A 19 8.50 2.92 6.24
CA CYS A 19 8.13 1.55 5.85
C CYS A 19 9.31 0.58 5.91
N GLU A 20 10.56 1.06 5.76
CA GLU A 20 11.74 0.18 5.84
C GLU A 20 11.81 -0.54 7.19
N THR A 21 11.49 0.17 8.26
CA THR A 21 11.53 -0.39 9.60
C THR A 21 10.57 -1.57 9.75
N LEU A 22 9.40 -1.53 9.10
CA LEU A 22 8.48 -2.68 9.07
C LEU A 22 8.98 -3.79 8.15
N HIS A 23 9.57 -3.43 7.00
CA HIS A 23 10.09 -4.40 6.04
C HIS A 23 11.25 -5.23 6.62
N LEU A 24 12.17 -4.59 7.36
CA LEU A 24 13.33 -5.26 7.95
C LEU A 24 12.99 -6.15 9.15
N ASN A 25 11.87 -5.87 9.83
CA ASN A 25 11.49 -6.55 11.07
C ASN A 25 10.28 -7.50 10.90
N VAL A 26 9.92 -7.84 9.65
CA VAL A 26 8.78 -8.73 9.37
C VAL A 26 8.95 -10.13 9.96
N ASP A 27 10.19 -10.63 9.99
CA ASP A 27 10.52 -11.96 10.51
C ASP A 27 10.74 -11.97 12.02
N SER A 28 11.43 -10.95 12.55
CA SER A 28 11.73 -10.85 13.99
C SER A 28 10.50 -10.46 14.81
N GLY A 29 9.53 -9.76 14.21
CA GLY A 29 8.38 -9.21 14.92
C GLY A 29 8.72 -8.09 15.90
N THR A 30 9.98 -7.62 15.94
CA THR A 30 10.44 -6.55 16.84
C THR A 30 9.77 -5.22 16.54
N GLN A 31 9.37 -5.01 15.29
CA GLN A 31 8.60 -3.84 14.89
C GLN A 31 7.54 -4.21 13.86
N VAL A 32 6.29 -4.19 14.31
CA VAL A 32 5.10 -4.49 13.52
C VAL A 32 4.30 -3.23 13.27
N ALA A 33 3.42 -3.27 12.26
CA ALA A 33 2.46 -2.19 12.05
C ALA A 33 1.56 -2.05 13.29
N THR A 34 1.36 -0.83 13.77
CA THR A 34 0.51 -0.52 14.92
C THR A 34 -0.94 -0.27 14.53
N SER A 35 -1.23 -0.13 13.24
CA SER A 35 -2.58 0.10 12.71
C SER A 35 -2.74 -0.57 11.33
N PRO A 36 -3.99 -0.85 10.90
CA PRO A 36 -4.24 -1.38 9.56
C PRO A 36 -3.76 -0.41 8.46
N GLU A 37 -3.88 0.91 8.69
CA GLU A 37 -3.37 1.92 7.76
C GLU A 37 -1.84 1.82 7.60
N GLN A 38 -1.12 1.67 8.71
CA GLN A 38 0.33 1.58 8.65
C GLN A 38 0.77 0.33 7.87
N LEU A 39 0.10 -0.80 8.08
CA LEU A 39 0.36 -2.02 7.32
C LEU A 39 0.05 -1.84 5.83
N MET A 40 -1.10 -1.25 5.51
CA MET A 40 -1.47 -0.98 4.12
C MET A 40 -0.40 -0.11 3.43
N ARG A 41 0.07 0.93 4.11
CA ARG A 41 1.10 1.85 3.58
C ARG A 41 2.45 1.15 3.36
N SER A 42 2.87 0.27 4.27
CA SER A 42 4.09 -0.54 4.07
C SER A 42 3.92 -1.54 2.94
N ARG A 43 2.75 -2.20 2.82
CA ARG A 43 2.45 -3.08 1.67
C ARG A 43 2.54 -2.34 0.34
N TYR A 44 1.99 -1.12 0.24
CA TYR A 44 2.18 -0.29 -0.95
C TYR A 44 3.66 -0.04 -1.26
N CYS A 45 4.46 0.36 -0.26
CA CYS A 45 5.90 0.52 -0.46
C CYS A 45 6.56 -0.78 -0.90
N ALA A 46 6.21 -1.92 -0.32
CA ALA A 46 6.74 -3.21 -0.74
C ALA A 46 6.44 -3.52 -2.22
N PHE A 47 5.26 -3.18 -2.74
CA PHE A 47 5.00 -3.26 -4.19
C PHE A 47 5.87 -2.31 -5.02
N VAL A 48 6.06 -1.06 -4.56
CA VAL A 48 6.92 -0.07 -5.23
C VAL A 48 8.37 -0.57 -5.31
N LEU A 49 8.83 -1.23 -4.25
CA LEU A 49 10.21 -1.72 -4.11
C LEU A 49 10.40 -3.15 -4.60
N LYS A 50 9.33 -3.81 -5.04
CA LYS A 50 9.32 -5.24 -5.39
C LYS A 50 9.76 -6.15 -4.23
N ASN A 51 9.51 -5.75 -2.99
CA ASN A 51 9.71 -6.58 -1.81
C ASN A 51 8.50 -7.52 -1.63
N PHE A 52 8.36 -8.49 -2.52
CA PHE A 52 7.19 -9.38 -2.54
C PHE A 52 7.15 -10.36 -1.37
N ASP A 53 8.30 -10.68 -0.78
CA ASP A 53 8.37 -11.47 0.45
C ASP A 53 7.56 -10.81 1.59
N TYR A 54 7.71 -9.49 1.76
CA TYR A 54 6.89 -8.74 2.71
C TYR A 54 5.39 -8.79 2.40
N ILE A 55 5.01 -8.79 1.11
CA ILE A 55 3.61 -8.92 0.69
C ILE A 55 3.04 -10.26 1.11
N ILE A 56 3.77 -11.36 0.88
CA ILE A 56 3.33 -12.70 1.27
C ILE A 56 3.25 -12.82 2.80
N LYS A 57 4.31 -12.42 3.52
CA LYS A 57 4.38 -12.53 4.99
C LYS A 57 3.34 -11.70 5.74
N THR A 58 2.81 -10.65 5.12
CA THR A 58 1.77 -9.80 5.70
C THR A 58 0.38 -10.05 5.11
N HIS A 59 0.23 -11.10 4.32
CA HIS A 59 -1.06 -11.60 3.85
C HIS A 59 -1.47 -12.76 4.76
N HIS A 60 -2.72 -12.75 5.22
CA HIS A 60 -3.26 -13.82 6.03
C HIS A 60 -3.28 -15.13 5.24
N VAL A 61 -2.83 -16.22 5.85
CA VAL A 61 -2.64 -17.52 5.18
C VAL A 61 -3.93 -18.06 4.56
N ASP A 62 -5.07 -17.91 5.26
CA ASP A 62 -6.38 -18.37 4.76
C ASP A 62 -6.91 -17.56 3.57
N PHE A 63 -6.35 -16.37 3.31
CA PHE A 63 -6.78 -15.49 2.23
C PHE A 63 -5.72 -15.37 1.11
N LEU A 64 -4.60 -16.06 1.27
CA LEU A 64 -3.49 -16.01 0.31
C LEU A 64 -3.92 -16.46 -1.09
N ASP A 65 -4.91 -17.36 -1.18
CA ASP A 65 -5.46 -17.95 -2.42
C ASP A 65 -4.36 -18.45 -3.37
N GLY A 66 -3.34 -19.10 -2.79
CA GLY A 66 -2.21 -19.62 -3.55
C GLY A 66 -1.26 -18.57 -4.12
N LEU A 67 -1.36 -17.29 -3.73
CA LEU A 67 -0.45 -16.22 -4.14
C LEU A 67 0.98 -16.55 -3.71
N THR A 68 1.89 -16.61 -4.69
CA THR A 68 3.30 -16.91 -4.48
C THR A 68 4.19 -15.72 -4.81
N PHE A 69 5.42 -15.77 -4.32
CA PHE A 69 6.47 -14.82 -4.69
C PHE A 69 6.71 -14.81 -6.20
N GLU A 70 6.75 -15.99 -6.83
CA GLU A 70 6.99 -16.15 -8.26
C GLU A 70 5.88 -15.50 -9.10
N GLN A 71 4.62 -15.67 -8.72
CA GLN A 71 3.48 -15.02 -9.39
C GLN A 71 3.58 -13.49 -9.30
N LEU A 72 3.92 -12.95 -8.12
CA LEU A 72 4.12 -11.51 -7.95
C LEU A 72 5.32 -11.00 -8.77
N GLN A 73 6.39 -11.79 -8.85
CA GLN A 73 7.57 -11.43 -9.63
C GLN A 73 7.33 -11.47 -11.14
N GLN A 74 6.53 -12.41 -11.64
CA GLN A 74 6.23 -12.56 -13.07
C GLN A 74 5.10 -11.63 -13.55
N GLY A 75 4.29 -11.11 -12.62
CA GLY A 75 3.21 -10.18 -12.91
C GLY A 75 3.66 -8.83 -13.49
N PRO A 76 2.71 -7.98 -13.93
CA PRO A 76 3.03 -6.64 -14.40
C PRO A 76 3.63 -5.79 -13.28
N HIS A 77 4.68 -5.04 -13.60
CA HIS A 77 5.33 -4.10 -12.69
C HIS A 77 5.05 -2.67 -13.13
N PRO A 78 3.89 -2.11 -12.75
CA PRO A 78 3.55 -0.76 -13.17
C PRO A 78 4.47 0.27 -12.48
N HIS A 79 4.57 1.44 -13.08
CA HIS A 79 5.21 2.57 -12.42
C HIS A 79 4.23 3.19 -11.41
N TRP A 80 4.45 2.92 -10.13
CA TRP A 80 3.65 3.50 -9.05
C TRP A 80 3.88 5.00 -8.95
N LEU A 81 2.78 5.75 -8.97
CA LEU A 81 2.79 7.21 -8.98
C LEU A 81 2.58 7.80 -7.60
N GLY A 82 1.70 7.22 -6.78
CA GLY A 82 1.39 7.74 -5.46
C GLY A 82 0.25 7.00 -4.77
N LEU A 83 0.16 7.21 -3.45
CA LEU A 83 -0.81 6.57 -2.57
C LEU A 83 -1.69 7.61 -1.87
N GLU A 84 -3.00 7.49 -2.03
CA GLU A 84 -4.00 8.31 -1.33
C GLU A 84 -4.82 7.41 -0.39
N VAL A 85 -4.70 7.60 0.93
CA VAL A 85 -5.58 6.94 1.90
C VAL A 85 -6.78 7.85 2.17
N LEU A 86 -7.99 7.32 1.93
CA LEU A 86 -9.25 8.05 2.06
C LEU A 86 -9.90 7.86 3.44
N ALA A 87 -9.80 6.65 3.98
CA ALA A 87 -10.32 6.30 5.29
C ALA A 87 -9.55 5.11 5.86
N ALA A 88 -9.36 5.11 7.18
CA ALA A 88 -8.85 3.98 7.92
C ALA A 88 -9.66 3.83 9.20
N ASN A 89 -10.11 2.62 9.48
CA ASN A 89 -10.89 2.30 10.66
C ASN A 89 -10.34 1.06 11.31
N GLU A 90 -10.44 1.02 12.63
CA GLU A 90 -10.04 -0.10 13.46
C GLU A 90 -11.11 -0.32 14.52
N LYS A 91 -11.41 -1.59 14.81
CA LYS A 91 -12.43 -1.97 15.78
C LYS A 91 -12.03 -3.25 16.49
N ILE A 92 -12.21 -3.24 17.81
CA ILE A 92 -12.20 -4.44 18.64
C ILE A 92 -13.65 -4.90 18.80
N TYR A 93 -13.92 -6.17 18.53
CA TYR A 93 -15.23 -6.79 18.62
C TYR A 93 -15.44 -7.41 20.00
N PRO A 94 -16.70 -7.69 20.41
CA PRO A 94 -16.99 -8.27 21.71
C PRO A 94 -16.33 -9.64 21.97
N ASP A 95 -16.01 -10.38 20.92
CA ASP A 95 -15.28 -11.65 21.00
C ASP A 95 -13.76 -11.47 21.17
N GLY A 96 -13.28 -10.23 21.33
CA GLY A 96 -11.88 -9.87 21.45
C GLY A 96 -11.12 -9.82 20.12
N THR A 97 -11.76 -10.16 19.01
CA THR A 97 -11.13 -10.04 17.69
C THR A 97 -10.95 -8.58 17.32
N GLN A 98 -9.82 -8.26 16.71
CA GLN A 98 -9.52 -6.90 16.27
C GLN A 98 -9.41 -6.90 14.76
N ARG A 99 -10.20 -6.05 14.11
CA ARG A 99 -10.24 -5.92 12.65
C ARG A 99 -10.17 -4.47 12.24
N GLY A 100 -9.76 -4.23 11.02
CA GLY A 100 -9.67 -2.90 10.46
C GLY A 100 -9.93 -2.89 8.97
N ASN A 101 -10.24 -1.72 8.44
CA ASN A 101 -10.32 -1.52 7.00
C ASN A 101 -9.60 -0.24 6.59
N VAL A 102 -9.08 -0.25 5.37
CA VAL A 102 -8.42 0.91 4.78
C VAL A 102 -8.97 1.10 3.37
N THR A 103 -9.53 2.27 3.11
CA THR A 103 -10.00 2.68 1.79
C THR A 103 -8.98 3.60 1.16
N PHE A 104 -8.53 3.30 -0.06
CA PHE A 104 -7.42 4.03 -0.69
C PHE A 104 -7.41 3.98 -2.20
N LYS A 105 -6.61 4.86 -2.80
CA LYS A 105 -6.22 4.80 -4.22
C LYS A 105 -4.71 4.67 -4.35
N ALA A 106 -4.25 3.59 -4.97
CA ALA A 106 -2.85 3.44 -5.38
C ALA A 106 -2.75 3.70 -6.89
N TRP A 107 -2.25 4.88 -7.24
CA TRP A 107 -2.14 5.34 -8.61
C TRP A 107 -0.91 4.75 -9.28
N TYR A 108 -1.06 4.30 -10.52
CA TYR A 108 0.01 3.70 -11.27
C TYR A 108 -0.08 4.04 -12.75
N LYS A 109 1.05 3.89 -13.46
CA LYS A 109 1.13 3.98 -14.91
C LYS A 109 1.61 2.65 -15.48
N LEU A 110 0.84 2.06 -16.39
CA LEU A 110 1.16 0.80 -17.05
C LEU A 110 0.90 0.95 -18.55
N ALA A 111 1.88 0.59 -19.38
CA ALA A 111 1.78 0.68 -20.85
C ALA A 111 1.30 2.06 -21.37
N GLY A 112 1.67 3.15 -20.69
CA GLY A 112 1.28 4.51 -21.08
C GLY A 112 -0.01 5.02 -20.41
N GLU A 113 -0.85 4.13 -19.91
CA GLU A 113 -2.12 4.47 -19.27
C GLU A 113 -1.97 4.69 -17.77
N ILE A 114 -2.70 5.69 -17.26
CA ILE A 114 -2.76 5.98 -15.83
C ILE A 114 -4.08 5.49 -15.30
N ASP A 115 -4.01 4.66 -14.28
CA ASP A 115 -5.15 4.13 -13.56
C ASP A 115 -4.85 4.07 -12.06
N ALA A 116 -5.82 3.63 -11.26
CA ALA A 116 -5.64 3.38 -9.84
C ALA A 116 -6.33 2.10 -9.40
N ILE A 117 -5.66 1.42 -8.47
CA ILE A 117 -6.34 0.47 -7.59
C ILE A 117 -7.12 1.31 -6.58
N TYR A 118 -8.44 1.40 -6.74
CA TYR A 118 -9.32 1.99 -5.74
C TYR A 118 -9.97 0.85 -4.96
N GLU A 119 -9.52 0.64 -3.73
CA GLU A 119 -9.90 -0.54 -2.95
C GLU A 119 -10.29 -0.14 -1.52
N ARG A 120 -11.22 -0.89 -0.95
CA ARG A 120 -11.38 -1.01 0.50
C ARG A 120 -10.85 -2.37 0.95
N SER A 121 -9.67 -2.38 1.55
CA SER A 121 -9.04 -3.58 2.09
C SER A 121 -9.50 -3.84 3.51
N GLU A 122 -9.60 -5.10 3.88
CA GLU A 122 -9.89 -5.60 5.22
C GLU A 122 -8.63 -6.22 5.84
N PHE A 123 -8.45 -5.98 7.12
CA PHE A 123 -7.32 -6.42 7.92
C PHE A 123 -7.78 -7.09 9.21
N ILE A 124 -7.03 -8.08 9.65
CA ILE A 124 -7.23 -8.75 10.93
C ILE A 124 -5.96 -8.62 11.77
N PHE A 125 -6.10 -8.42 13.08
CA PHE A 125 -4.99 -8.41 14.02
C PHE A 125 -4.98 -9.72 14.78
N GLU A 126 -3.93 -10.52 14.57
CA GLU A 126 -3.74 -11.81 15.20
C GLU A 126 -2.28 -12.00 15.59
N GLN A 127 -2.04 -12.73 16.68
CA GLN A 127 -0.68 -13.05 17.15
C GLN A 127 0.24 -11.81 17.26
N GLY A 128 -0.35 -10.68 17.68
CA GLY A 128 0.36 -9.42 17.88
C GLY A 128 0.68 -8.63 16.62
N ARG A 129 0.13 -8.97 15.44
CA ARG A 129 0.36 -8.21 14.20
C ARG A 129 -0.86 -8.16 13.28
N TRP A 130 -0.90 -7.14 12.44
CA TRP A 130 -1.90 -7.00 11.39
C TRP A 130 -1.58 -7.88 10.18
N TYR A 131 -2.62 -8.41 9.54
CA TYR A 131 -2.56 -9.13 8.27
C TYR A 131 -3.61 -8.57 7.31
N TYR A 132 -3.23 -8.44 6.03
CA TYR A 132 -4.19 -8.23 4.95
C TYR A 132 -4.99 -9.50 4.72
N THR A 133 -6.30 -9.37 4.52
CA THR A 133 -7.18 -10.52 4.22
C THR A 133 -7.69 -10.42 2.80
N GLN A 134 -8.61 -9.51 2.55
CA GLN A 134 -9.25 -9.35 1.25
C GLN A 134 -9.53 -7.88 0.98
N GLY A 135 -9.98 -7.56 -0.23
CA GLY A 135 -10.37 -6.21 -0.56
C GLY A 135 -11.45 -6.14 -1.61
N GLN A 136 -12.28 -5.11 -1.48
CA GLN A 136 -13.33 -4.80 -2.45
C GLN A 136 -12.82 -3.72 -3.42
N GLN A 137 -12.67 -4.10 -4.68
CA GLN A 137 -12.34 -3.18 -5.78
C GLN A 137 -13.52 -2.25 -6.10
N MET A 138 -13.20 -0.99 -6.35
CA MET A 138 -14.11 0.08 -6.74
C MET A 138 -13.57 0.80 -7.97
N GLN A 139 -14.42 1.58 -8.63
CA GLN A 139 -14.02 2.30 -9.84
C GLN A 139 -13.37 3.63 -9.49
N ALA A 140 -12.07 3.77 -9.80
CA ALA A 140 -11.37 5.03 -9.62
C ALA A 140 -11.82 6.06 -10.67
N LYS A 141 -12.13 7.28 -10.23
CA LYS A 141 -12.30 8.41 -11.13
C LYS A 141 -10.94 9.05 -11.40
N ARG A 142 -10.54 9.10 -12.67
CA ARG A 142 -9.31 9.80 -13.10
C ARG A 142 -9.36 11.28 -12.68
N PRO A 143 -8.25 11.86 -12.19
CA PRO A 143 -8.19 13.27 -11.84
C PRO A 143 -8.43 14.15 -13.08
N GLY A 144 -9.12 15.26 -12.89
CA GLY A 144 -9.25 16.30 -13.89
C GLY A 144 -7.89 16.92 -14.21
N ARG A 145 -7.74 17.49 -15.42
CA ARG A 145 -6.48 18.08 -15.90
C ARG A 145 -5.90 19.14 -14.95
N ASN A 146 -6.75 19.88 -14.25
CA ASN A 146 -6.32 20.97 -13.36
C ASN A 146 -6.26 20.58 -11.88
N ASP A 147 -6.66 19.35 -11.54
CA ASP A 147 -6.63 18.86 -10.16
C ASP A 147 -5.19 18.65 -9.68
N PRO A 148 -4.92 18.58 -8.36
CA PRO A 148 -3.62 18.19 -7.85
C PRO A 148 -3.15 16.85 -8.43
N CYS A 149 -1.86 16.74 -8.73
CA CYS A 149 -1.30 15.53 -9.30
C CYS A 149 -1.27 14.39 -8.28
N VAL A 150 -1.59 13.18 -8.73
CA VAL A 150 -1.65 11.95 -7.92
C VAL A 150 -0.33 11.52 -7.28
N CYS A 151 0.80 12.00 -7.82
CA CYS A 151 2.12 11.78 -7.23
C CYS A 151 2.47 12.74 -6.09
N GLN A 152 1.53 13.60 -5.68
CA GLN A 152 1.68 14.54 -4.57
C GLN A 152 2.84 15.54 -4.74
N SER A 153 3.28 15.78 -5.97
CA SER A 153 4.34 16.75 -6.29
C SER A 153 3.98 18.23 -6.06
N GLY A 154 2.76 18.53 -5.62
CA GLY A 154 2.22 19.90 -5.53
C GLY A 154 1.85 20.55 -6.86
N LYS A 155 2.09 19.89 -8.00
CA LYS A 155 1.73 20.39 -9.35
C LYS A 155 0.33 19.96 -9.76
N LYS A 156 -0.26 20.65 -10.75
CA LYS A 156 -1.49 20.20 -11.42
C LYS A 156 -1.23 18.92 -12.22
N PHE A 157 -2.23 18.05 -12.36
CA PHE A 157 -2.11 16.75 -13.03
C PHE A 157 -1.60 16.89 -14.48
N LYS A 158 -2.12 17.87 -15.24
CA LYS A 158 -1.67 18.18 -16.61
C LYS A 158 -0.22 18.68 -16.73
N GLN A 159 0.39 19.10 -15.62
CA GLN A 159 1.76 19.65 -15.59
C GLN A 159 2.75 18.63 -14.98
N CYS A 160 2.30 17.40 -14.75
CA CYS A 160 3.07 16.39 -14.05
C CYS A 160 2.83 15.00 -14.65
N CYS A 161 2.08 14.11 -13.98
CA CYS A 161 1.93 12.73 -14.42
C CYS A 161 1.19 12.57 -15.75
N LEU A 162 0.34 13.51 -16.16
CA LEU A 162 -0.34 13.39 -17.46
C LEU A 162 0.61 13.55 -18.66
N THR A 163 1.74 14.25 -18.48
CA THR A 163 2.69 14.59 -19.55
C THR A 163 3.98 13.78 -19.51
N ARG A 164 4.17 13.00 -18.45
CA ARG A 164 5.29 12.07 -18.25
C ARG A 164 4.78 10.68 -18.55
#